data_AF-E8QXH2-F1
#
_entry.id   AF-E8QXH2-F1
#
_cell.length_a   1.000
_cell.length_b   1.000
_cell.length_c   1.000
_cell.angle_alpha   90.00
_cell.angle_beta   90.00
_cell.angle_gamma   90.00
#
_symmetry.space_group_name_H-M   'P 1'
#
loop_
_entity.id
_entity.type
_entity.pdbx_description
1 polymer ?
#
loop_
_entity_poly.entity_id
_entity_poly.type
_entity_poly.pdbx_seq_one_letter_code
_entity_poly.pdbx_strand_id
1 'polypeptide(L)'
;MLILKEIKPRAPSCSPGERKVGGNRRPRSWTICPVCLGIFPLPHLRRRFCSYPCKVTAQATGRQTVRRTIAKARTAQSLLRYHVQAGNIVRPDACEECGATDRRIEAAHFNYDEPLRVRWLCVPCHRRWDKSEPKHATVIIQRREKFTGRKAERGNGHA
;
A
#
# COMPACT_ATOMS: atom_id res chain seq x y z
N MET A 1 -44.72 -27.06 -13.53
CA MET A 1 -44.94 -26.39 -12.24
C MET A 1 -43.66 -26.49 -11.41
N LEU A 2 -43.05 -25.36 -11.06
CA LEU A 2 -41.85 -25.35 -10.21
C LEU A 2 -42.29 -25.50 -8.76
N ILE A 3 -41.85 -26.58 -8.10
CA ILE A 3 -42.08 -26.79 -6.67
C ILE A 3 -41.25 -25.74 -5.92
N LEU A 4 -41.92 -24.70 -5.42
CA LEU A 4 -41.32 -23.77 -4.47
C LEU A 4 -40.92 -24.57 -3.23
N LYS A 5 -39.63 -24.60 -2.91
CA LYS A 5 -39.15 -25.22 -1.66
C LYS A 5 -39.78 -24.47 -0.49
N GLU A 6 -40.54 -25.19 0.34
CA GLU A 6 -41.06 -24.67 1.60
C GLU A 6 -39.92 -24.14 2.47
N ILE A 7 -39.99 -22.86 2.83
CA ILE A 7 -39.04 -22.24 3.75
C ILE A 7 -39.43 -22.69 5.16
N LYS A 8 -38.68 -23.61 5.75
CA LYS A 8 -38.92 -24.02 7.14
C LYS A 8 -38.64 -22.86 8.10
N PRO A 9 -39.52 -22.60 9.08
CA PRO A 9 -39.27 -21.57 10.09
C PRO A 9 -38.03 -21.92 10.92
N ARG A 10 -37.34 -20.88 11.40
CA ARG A 10 -36.16 -21.01 12.23
C ARG A 10 -36.54 -21.68 13.56
N ALA A 11 -35.74 -22.65 14.03
CA ALA A 11 -36.02 -23.33 15.29
C ALA A 11 -36.09 -22.31 16.45
N PRO A 12 -37.02 -22.47 17.40
CA PRO A 12 -37.22 -21.52 18.50
C PRO A 12 -36.00 -21.41 19.43
N SER A 13 -35.09 -22.39 19.39
CA SER A 13 -33.82 -22.39 20.11
C SER A 13 -32.70 -21.57 19.42
N CYS A 14 -32.89 -21.10 18.19
CA CYS A 14 -31.88 -20.32 17.47
C CYS A 14 -32.08 -18.81 17.71
N SER A 15 -31.33 -18.21 18.62
CA SER A 15 -31.43 -16.77 18.88
C SER A 15 -30.86 -15.91 17.71
N PRO A 16 -31.50 -14.79 17.35
CA PRO A 16 -30.89 -13.79 16.47
C PRO A 16 -29.71 -13.13 17.19
N GLY A 17 -28.47 -13.43 16.77
CA GLY A 17 -27.26 -12.85 17.38
C GLY A 17 -26.32 -13.87 18.01
N GLU A 18 -26.70 -15.14 18.09
CA GLU A 18 -25.78 -16.23 18.46
C GLU A 18 -24.53 -16.24 17.55
N ARG A 19 -23.37 -16.54 18.14
CA ARG A 19 -22.15 -16.77 17.35
C ARG A 19 -22.46 -17.89 16.36
N LYS A 20 -22.29 -17.61 15.07
CA LYS A 20 -22.33 -18.65 14.04
C LYS A 20 -21.31 -19.72 14.41
N VAL A 21 -21.77 -20.87 14.91
CA VAL A 21 -20.95 -22.07 14.97
C VAL A 21 -20.59 -22.37 13.52
N GLY A 22 -19.29 -22.35 13.22
CA GLY A 22 -18.76 -22.27 11.86
C GLY A 22 -19.50 -23.18 10.89
N GLY A 23 -19.93 -22.64 9.75
CA GLY A 23 -20.44 -23.47 8.67
C GLY A 23 -19.29 -24.31 8.13
N ASN A 24 -19.51 -25.62 7.95
CA ASN A 24 -18.65 -26.53 7.21
C ASN A 24 -18.61 -26.19 5.70
N ARG A 25 -18.55 -24.91 5.33
CA ARG A 25 -18.17 -24.51 3.97
C ARG A 25 -16.70 -24.86 3.85
N ARG A 26 -16.43 -26.12 3.49
CA ARG A 26 -15.10 -26.56 3.09
C ARG A 26 -14.59 -25.50 2.10
N PRO A 27 -13.47 -24.83 2.39
CA PRO A 27 -12.93 -23.89 1.44
C PRO A 27 -12.76 -24.58 0.11
N ARG A 28 -12.99 -23.85 -1.00
CA ARG A 28 -12.83 -24.42 -2.33
C ARG A 28 -11.45 -25.10 -2.39
N SER A 29 -11.42 -26.40 -2.66
CA SER A 29 -10.20 -27.19 -2.74
C SER A 29 -9.45 -26.97 -4.05
N TRP A 30 -10.00 -26.13 -4.94
CA TRP A 30 -9.49 -25.79 -6.25
C TRP A 30 -9.78 -24.32 -6.57
N THR A 31 -8.94 -23.72 -7.42
CA THR A 31 -9.15 -22.37 -7.96
C THR A 31 -8.66 -22.28 -9.40
N ILE A 32 -9.02 -21.19 -10.07
CA ILE A 32 -8.64 -20.89 -11.44
C ILE A 32 -7.45 -19.92 -11.41
N CYS A 33 -6.38 -20.24 -12.12
CA CYS A 33 -5.23 -19.37 -12.26
C CYS A 33 -5.61 -18.11 -13.04
N PRO A 34 -5.39 -16.88 -12.53
CA PRO A 34 -5.76 -15.66 -13.25
C PRO A 34 -4.87 -15.36 -14.47
N VAL A 35 -3.83 -16.18 -14.72
CA VAL A 35 -2.88 -15.97 -15.84
C VAL A 35 -3.14 -16.96 -16.97
N CYS A 36 -3.13 -18.26 -16.68
CA CYS A 36 -3.32 -19.30 -17.69
C CYS A 36 -4.73 -19.91 -17.68
N LEU A 37 -5.61 -19.46 -16.78
CA LEU A 37 -6.97 -20.00 -16.58
C LEU A 37 -7.04 -21.49 -16.20
N GLY A 38 -5.90 -22.13 -15.93
CA GLY A 38 -5.86 -23.52 -15.46
C GLY A 38 -6.47 -23.70 -14.08
N ILE A 39 -7.25 -24.77 -13.91
CA ILE A 39 -7.81 -25.21 -12.63
C ILE A 39 -6.72 -25.96 -11.86
N PHE A 40 -6.48 -25.59 -10.60
CA PHE A 40 -5.45 -26.25 -9.77
C PHE A 40 -5.91 -26.39 -8.31
N PRO A 41 -5.41 -27.39 -7.57
CA PRO A 41 -5.77 -27.59 -6.18
C PRO A 41 -5.22 -26.45 -5.30
N LEU A 42 -6.01 -26.05 -4.29
CA LEU A 42 -5.66 -25.08 -3.26
C LEU A 42 -5.20 -25.84 -2.00
N PRO A 43 -3.91 -26.25 -1.88
CA PRO A 43 -3.41 -26.84 -0.64
C PRO A 43 -3.45 -25.83 0.52
N HIS A 44 -3.41 -24.54 0.18
CA HIS A 44 -3.59 -23.43 1.11
C HIS A 44 -4.53 -22.39 0.50
N LEU A 45 -5.44 -21.88 1.31
CA LEU A 45 -6.42 -20.81 1.01
C LEU A 45 -5.84 -19.53 0.37
N ARG A 46 -4.52 -19.34 0.40
CA ARG A 46 -3.82 -18.14 -0.09
C ARG A 46 -3.10 -18.34 -1.42
N ARG A 47 -3.04 -19.55 -1.98
CA ARG A 47 -2.34 -19.79 -3.25
C ARG A 47 -3.17 -19.25 -4.42
N ARG A 48 -2.71 -18.16 -5.04
CA ARG A 48 -3.42 -17.50 -6.15
C ARG A 48 -3.04 -18.03 -7.55
N PHE A 49 -1.84 -18.59 -7.70
CA PHE A 49 -1.29 -18.98 -9.00
C PHE A 49 -1.00 -20.49 -9.04
N CYS A 50 -1.23 -21.10 -10.21
CA CYS A 50 -0.97 -22.53 -10.40
C CYS A 50 0.52 -22.85 -10.34
N SER A 51 1.41 -21.90 -10.64
CA SER A 51 2.86 -22.13 -10.67
C SER A 51 3.65 -20.85 -10.41
N TYR A 52 4.95 -20.99 -10.13
CA TYR A 52 5.87 -19.86 -9.98
C TYR A 52 5.97 -19.02 -11.26
N PRO A 53 6.08 -19.60 -12.48
CA PRO A 53 6.01 -18.83 -13.72
C PRO A 53 4.76 -17.97 -13.85
N CYS A 54 3.56 -18.52 -13.56
CA CYS A 54 2.33 -17.73 -13.60
C CYS A 54 2.33 -16.59 -12.57
N LYS A 55 2.89 -16.80 -11.38
CA LYS A 55 3.10 -15.70 -10.41
C LYS A 55 3.99 -14.61 -10.99
N VAL A 56 5.12 -14.98 -11.60
CA VAL A 56 6.07 -14.03 -12.21
C VAL A 56 5.40 -13.27 -13.36
N THR A 57 4.70 -13.95 -14.27
CA THR A 57 3.97 -13.31 -15.37
C THR A 57 2.95 -12.29 -14.86
N ALA A 58 2.16 -12.64 -13.85
CA ALA A 58 1.20 -11.71 -13.23
C ALA A 58 1.89 -10.50 -12.58
N GLN A 59 3.05 -10.71 -11.95
CA GLN A 59 3.82 -9.64 -11.31
C GLN A 59 4.49 -8.72 -12.34
N ALA A 60 4.93 -9.26 -13.47
CA ALA A 60 5.56 -8.52 -14.57
C ALA A 60 4.57 -7.64 -15.33
N THR A 61 3.34 -8.12 -15.56
CA THR A 61 2.32 -7.36 -16.31
C THR A 61 1.62 -6.28 -15.47
N GLY A 62 1.53 -6.45 -14.15
CA GLY A 62 0.67 -5.63 -13.29
C GLY A 62 1.29 -4.35 -12.69
N ARG A 63 2.62 -4.17 -12.70
CA ARG A 63 3.26 -3.03 -12.01
C ARG A 63 3.57 -1.88 -12.95
N GLN A 64 2.54 -1.17 -13.40
CA GLN A 64 2.71 -0.02 -14.32
C GLN A 64 2.97 1.32 -13.61
N THR A 65 2.67 1.40 -12.32
CA THR A 65 2.83 2.64 -11.55
C THR A 65 4.18 2.68 -10.83
N VAL A 66 5.08 3.54 -11.30
CA VAL A 66 6.27 3.93 -10.55
C VAL A 66 5.90 5.12 -9.67
N ARG A 67 6.20 5.04 -8.37
CA ARG A 67 6.04 6.17 -7.45
C ARG A 67 7.39 6.83 -7.21
N ARG A 68 7.42 8.16 -7.18
CA ARG A 68 8.59 8.97 -6.81
C ARG A 68 8.24 9.89 -5.68
N THR A 69 9.12 9.96 -4.69
CA THR A 69 9.02 10.96 -3.62
C THR A 69 9.24 12.35 -4.19
N ILE A 70 8.35 13.30 -3.89
CA ILE A 70 8.48 14.69 -4.33
C ILE A 70 9.76 15.32 -3.75
N ALA A 71 10.30 16.34 -4.42
CA ALA A 71 11.54 16.98 -3.98
C ALA A 71 11.38 17.60 -2.58
N LYS A 72 10.26 18.30 -2.32
CA LYS A 72 9.95 18.92 -1.02
C LYS A 72 9.97 17.93 0.14
N ALA A 73 9.39 16.75 -0.04
CA ALA A 73 9.38 15.71 0.99
C ALA A 73 10.78 15.17 1.28
N ARG A 74 11.62 15.02 0.25
CA ARG A 74 13.02 14.63 0.41
C ARG A 74 13.82 15.71 1.14
N THR A 75 13.68 16.98 0.74
CA THR A 75 14.39 18.09 1.37
C THR A 75 13.96 18.29 2.81
N ALA A 76 12.67 18.17 3.12
CA ALA A 76 12.15 18.29 4.48
C ALA A 76 12.76 17.23 5.41
N GLN A 77 12.78 15.96 4.97
CA GLN A 77 13.43 14.90 5.73
C GLN A 77 14.93 15.13 5.93
N SER A 78 15.64 15.56 4.89
CA SER A 78 17.08 15.85 4.98
C SER A 78 17.39 17.00 5.93
N LEU A 79 16.61 18.08 5.87
CA LEU A 79 16.79 19.27 6.69
C LEU A 79 16.51 18.94 8.16
N LEU A 80 15.40 18.28 8.45
CA LEU A 80 15.10 17.85 9.81
C LEU A 80 16.18 16.93 10.37
N ARG A 81 16.64 15.94 9.58
CA ARG A 81 17.72 15.04 10.00
C ARG A 81 18.99 15.81 10.37
N TYR A 82 19.34 16.83 9.56
CA TYR A 82 20.49 17.69 9.84
C TYR A 82 20.34 18.40 11.19
N HIS A 83 19.20 19.05 11.47
CA HIS A 83 18.99 19.75 12.73
C HIS A 83 18.96 18.83 13.95
N VAL A 84 18.43 17.61 13.81
CA VAL A 84 18.47 16.60 14.88
C VAL A 84 19.91 16.15 15.13
N GLN A 85 20.68 15.89 14.08
CA GLN A 85 22.08 15.47 14.21
C GLN A 85 22.98 16.58 14.76
N ALA A 86 22.69 17.83 14.40
CA ALA A 86 23.40 19.01 14.91
C ALA A 86 23.00 19.39 16.35
N GLY A 87 21.97 18.75 16.93
CA GLY A 87 21.49 19.04 18.28
C GLY A 87 20.57 20.27 18.39
N ASN A 88 20.24 20.92 17.25
CA ASN A 88 19.32 22.06 17.20
C ASN A 88 17.87 21.66 17.50
N ILE A 89 17.52 20.40 17.25
CA ILE A 89 16.20 19.83 17.55
C ILE A 89 16.41 18.54 18.34
N VAL A 90 15.83 18.48 19.54
CA VAL A 90 15.85 17.28 20.37
C VAL A 90 14.68 16.39 19.99
N ARG A 91 14.96 15.12 19.66
CA ARG A 91 13.92 14.11 19.49
C ARG A 91 13.40 13.71 20.88
N PRO A 92 12.08 13.76 21.14
CA PRO A 92 11.53 13.31 22.40
C PRO A 92 11.55 11.78 22.49
N ASP A 93 11.63 11.27 23.70
CA ASP A 93 11.61 9.83 23.98
C ASP A 93 10.18 9.24 23.96
N ALA A 94 9.16 10.09 24.06
CA ALA A 94 7.76 9.69 24.09
C ALA A 94 7.01 10.08 22.81
N CYS A 95 6.05 9.24 22.42
CA CYS A 95 5.11 9.55 21.35
C CYS A 95 4.09 10.61 21.79
N GLU A 96 3.92 11.68 21.02
CA GLU A 96 2.96 12.76 21.32
C GLU A 96 1.47 12.34 21.19
N GLU A 97 1.18 11.19 20.57
CA GLU A 97 -0.19 10.70 20.40
C GLU A 97 -0.58 9.65 21.45
N CYS A 98 0.33 8.74 21.80
CA CYS A 98 0.00 7.62 22.67
C CYS A 98 0.89 7.51 23.92
N GLY A 99 1.81 8.46 24.13
CA GLY A 99 2.71 8.49 25.29
C GLY A 99 3.78 7.39 25.36
N ALA A 100 3.77 6.42 24.45
CA ALA A 100 4.69 5.28 24.47
C ALA A 100 6.15 5.73 24.33
N THR A 101 7.01 5.25 25.23
CA THR A 101 8.46 5.52 25.27
C THR A 101 9.32 4.33 24.84
N ASP A 102 8.72 3.14 24.77
CA ASP A 102 9.37 1.87 24.40
C ASP A 102 9.48 1.68 22.87
N ARG A 103 9.29 2.75 22.08
CA ARG A 103 9.14 2.67 20.62
C ARG A 103 10.00 3.69 19.93
N ARG A 104 10.45 3.35 18.72
CA ARG A 104 11.10 4.30 17.83
C ARG A 104 10.15 5.46 17.51
N ILE A 105 10.56 6.66 17.92
CA ILE A 105 9.89 7.91 17.61
C ILE A 105 10.43 8.47 16.29
N GLU A 106 9.52 8.77 15.38
CA GLU A 106 9.78 9.33 14.06
C GLU A 106 9.10 10.68 13.93
N ALA A 107 9.71 11.56 13.14
CA ALA A 107 9.13 12.84 12.83
C ALA A 107 8.10 12.71 11.70
N ALA A 108 6.88 13.08 12.01
CA ALA A 108 5.76 13.11 11.11
C ALA A 108 5.53 14.57 10.69
N HIS A 109 5.75 14.90 9.43
CA HIS A 109 5.67 16.28 8.94
C HIS A 109 4.20 16.72 8.82
N PHE A 110 3.82 17.94 9.20
CA PHE A 110 2.45 18.42 8.94
C PHE A 110 2.22 18.64 7.45
N ASN A 111 3.15 19.36 6.83
CA ASN A 111 3.29 19.55 5.40
C ASN A 111 4.79 19.56 5.06
N TYR A 112 5.14 19.58 3.77
CA TYR A 112 6.54 19.61 3.33
C TYR A 112 7.07 21.01 3.01
N ASP A 113 6.25 22.04 3.18
CA ASP A 113 6.61 23.44 2.99
C ASP A 113 7.24 24.04 4.26
N GLU A 114 6.89 23.48 5.43
CA GLU A 114 7.43 23.80 6.75
C GLU A 114 8.26 22.61 7.27
N PRO A 115 9.50 22.41 6.80
CA PRO A 115 10.25 21.16 6.98
C PRO A 115 10.58 20.83 8.44
N LEU A 116 10.67 21.84 9.30
CA LEU A 116 10.94 21.67 10.73
C LEU A 116 9.67 21.54 11.57
N ARG A 117 8.50 21.82 11.00
CA ARG A 117 7.22 21.68 11.68
C ARG A 117 6.76 20.23 11.59
N VAL A 118 7.09 19.48 12.64
CA VAL A 118 6.81 18.05 12.73
C VAL A 118 6.12 17.71 14.04
N ARG A 119 5.44 16.57 14.05
CA ARG A 119 4.95 15.89 15.23
C ARG A 119 5.82 14.67 15.52
N TRP A 120 6.17 14.41 16.76
CA TRP A 120 6.97 13.24 17.12
C TRP A 120 6.09 12.06 17.50
N LEU A 121 6.05 11.06 16.63
CA LEU A 121 5.12 9.93 16.76
C LEU A 121 5.86 8.60 16.72
N CYS A 122 5.39 7.61 17.48
CA CYS A 122 5.82 6.24 17.26
C CYS A 122 5.34 5.73 15.89
N VAL A 123 6.06 4.77 15.30
CA VAL A 123 5.77 4.23 13.95
C VAL A 123 4.29 3.86 13.72
N PRO A 124 3.56 3.20 14.66
CA PRO A 124 2.15 2.91 14.47
C PRO A 124 1.25 4.16 14.44
N CYS A 125 1.52 5.16 15.28
CA CYS A 125 0.77 6.42 15.27
C CYS A 125 1.07 7.22 14.00
N HIS A 126 2.34 7.29 13.59
CA HIS A 126 2.76 7.95 12.36
C HIS A 126 2.02 7.38 11.14
N ARG A 127 2.00 6.05 10.97
CA ARG A 127 1.29 5.39 9.86
C ARG A 127 -0.22 5.63 9.90
N ARG A 128 -0.84 5.67 11.09
CA ARG A 128 -2.27 5.98 11.22
C ARG A 128 -2.54 7.41 10.78
N TRP A 129 -1.70 8.35 11.21
CA TRP A 129 -1.82 9.75 10.84
C TRP A 129 -1.60 10.00 9.35
N ASP A 130 -0.56 9.43 8.74
CA ASP A 130 -0.34 9.53 7.29
C ASP A 130 -1.48 8.94 6.46
N LYS A 131 -2.19 7.94 7.01
CA LYS A 131 -3.36 7.35 6.37
C LYS A 131 -4.60 8.24 6.49
N SER A 132 -4.80 8.89 7.63
CA SER A 132 -5.93 9.83 7.83
C SER A 132 -5.69 11.16 7.11
N GLU A 133 -4.45 11.62 7.08
CA GLU A 133 -4.02 12.89 6.49
C GLU A 133 -2.89 12.65 5.46
N PRO A 134 -3.23 12.20 4.24
CA PRO A 134 -2.23 11.93 3.21
C PRO A 134 -1.59 13.24 2.69
N LYS A 135 -0.27 13.36 2.86
CA LYS A 135 0.50 14.56 2.47
C LYS A 135 1.07 14.52 1.05
N HIS A 136 0.65 13.53 0.27
CA HIS A 136 1.11 13.30 -1.12
C HIS A 136 2.65 13.30 -1.28
N ALA A 137 3.37 12.75 -0.29
CA ALA A 137 4.83 12.65 -0.30
C ALA A 137 5.40 11.97 -1.55
N THR A 138 4.60 11.08 -2.15
CA THR A 138 4.94 10.37 -3.39
C THR A 138 3.91 10.68 -4.47
N VAL A 139 4.41 10.87 -5.69
CA VAL A 139 3.63 11.06 -6.91
C VAL A 139 3.81 9.86 -7.82
N ILE A 140 2.78 9.52 -8.59
CA ILE A 140 2.88 8.50 -9.63
C ILE A 140 3.56 9.14 -10.85
N ILE A 141 4.69 8.60 -11.27
CA ILE A 141 5.33 9.00 -12.52
C ILE A 141 4.61 8.27 -13.64
N GLN A 142 3.91 9.02 -14.50
CA GLN A 142 3.55 8.50 -15.81
C GLN A 142 4.83 8.30 -16.60
N ARG A 143 5.03 7.12 -17.19
CA ARG A 143 6.18 6.85 -18.04
C ARG A 143 6.13 7.87 -19.18
N ARG A 144 7.08 8.81 -19.20
CA ARG A 144 7.21 9.82 -20.25
C ARG A 144 7.16 9.07 -21.59
N GLU A 145 6.22 9.41 -22.47
CA GLU A 145 6.20 8.87 -23.82
C GLU A 145 7.59 9.02 -24.43
N LYS A 146 8.03 7.98 -25.14
CA LYS A 146 9.38 7.86 -25.69
C LYS A 146 9.72 9.18 -26.38
N PHE A 147 10.74 9.87 -25.87
CA PHE A 147 11.27 11.07 -26.49
C PHE A 147 11.72 10.68 -27.90
N THR A 148 10.89 10.96 -28.91
CA THR A 148 11.26 10.82 -30.32
C THR A 148 12.22 11.96 -30.59
N GLY A 149 13.51 11.72 -30.31
CA GLY A 149 14.55 12.70 -30.55
C GLY A 149 14.44 13.23 -31.97
N ARG A 150 14.09 14.51 -32.13
CA ARG A 150 14.27 15.20 -33.40
C ARG A 150 15.76 15.08 -33.71
N LYS A 151 16.10 14.43 -34.82
CA LYS A 151 17.48 14.39 -35.32
C LYS A 151 17.93 15.84 -35.47
N ALA A 152 19.05 16.20 -34.84
CA ALA A 152 19.71 17.46 -35.13
C ALA A 152 20.09 17.45 -36.61
N GLU A 153 19.46 18.31 -37.40
CA GLU A 153 19.86 18.54 -38.78
C GLU A 153 21.22 19.24 -38.74
N ARG A 154 22.24 18.56 -39.27
CA ARG A 154 23.55 19.17 -39.52
C ARG A 154 23.39 20.08 -40.74
N GLY A 155 23.27 21.38 -40.51
CA GLY A 155 23.35 22.36 -41.58
C GLY A 155 24.74 22.31 -42.23
N ASN A 156 24.81 21.83 -43.47
CA ASN A 156 25.97 22.04 -44.33
C ASN A 156 25.93 23.49 -44.82
N GLY A 157 26.57 24.40 -44.09
CA GLY A 157 27.04 25.66 -44.66
C GLY A 157 28.33 25.38 -45.42
N HIS A 158 28.28 25.42 -46.75
CA HIS A 158 29.47 25.63 -47.58
C HIS A 158 29.45 27.08 -48.05
N ALA A 159 30.57 27.76 -47.79
CA ALA A 159 30.90 29.08 -48.28
C ALA A 159 31.29 29.04 -49.76
#